data_AF-A0A958C937-F1
#
_entry.id   AF-A0A958C937-F1
#
_cell.length_a   1.000
_cell.length_b   1.000
_cell.length_c   1.000
_cell.angle_alpha   90.00
_cell.angle_beta   90.00
_cell.angle_gamma   90.00
#
_symmetry.space_group_name_H-M   'P 1'
#
loop_
_entity.id
_entity.type
_entity.pdbx_description
1 polymer ?
#
loop_
_entity_poly.entity_id
_entity_poly.type
_entity_poly.pdbx_seq_one_letter_code
_entity_poly.pdbx_strand_id
1 'polypeptide(L)' 'MHKIVVETYRDLGTLLDHFQADERVNVERCGVTGISMGAFSTFYAAANEPRIAAAVPIIGLPAFAERWDDALLEAS' A
#
# COMPACT_ATOMS: atom_id res chain seq x y z
N MET A 1 -9.97 -3.32 -7.79
CA MET A 1 -8.99 -3.39 -6.68
C MET A 1 -9.61 -4.13 -5.50
N HIS A 2 -8.88 -5.03 -4.84
CA HIS A 2 -9.42 -5.82 -3.72
C HIS A 2 -9.77 -4.94 -2.53
N LYS A 3 -10.93 -5.18 -1.90
CA LYS A 3 -11.44 -4.39 -0.76
C LYS A 3 -10.38 -4.24 0.34
N ILE A 4 -9.70 -5.33 0.70
CA ILE A 4 -8.71 -5.32 1.78
C ILE A 4 -7.53 -4.37 1.51
N VAL A 5 -7.09 -4.26 0.25
CA VAL A 5 -6.00 -3.35 -0.17
C VAL A 5 -6.44 -1.89 -0.03
N VAL A 6 -7.67 -1.58 -0.47
CA VAL A 6 -8.23 -0.23 -0.41
C VAL A 6 -8.50 0.19 1.04
N GLU A 7 -9.08 -0.68 1.87
CA GLU A 7 -9.30 -0.35 3.28
C GLU A 7 -7.97 -0.18 4.03
N THR A 8 -6.98 -1.03 3.77
CA THR A 8 -5.63 -0.87 4.36
C THR A 8 -5.02 0.50 4.01
N TYR A 9 -5.23 0.98 2.79
CA TYR A 9 -4.79 2.32 2.39
C TYR A 9 -5.54 3.43 3.14
N ARG A 10 -6.85 3.29 3.37
CA ARG A 10 -7.62 4.27 4.16
C ARG A 10 -7.21 4.29 5.61
N ASP A 11 -6.88 3.13 6.17
CA ASP A 11 -6.34 3.01 7.52
C ASP A 11 -4.99 3.74 7.62
N LEU A 12 -4.11 3.62 6.61
CA LEU A 12 -2.87 4.39 6.54
C LEU A 12 -3.14 5.91 6.54
N GLY A 13 -4.10 6.39 5.75
CA GLY A 13 -4.49 7.80 5.75
C GLY A 13 -4.95 8.28 7.12
N THR A 14 -5.76 7.47 7.81
CA THR A 14 -6.24 7.76 9.17
C THR A 14 -5.10 7.83 10.18
N LEU A 15 -4.10 6.94 10.07
CA LEU A 15 -2.90 6.98 10.91
C LEU A 15 -2.06 8.24 10.66
N LEU A 16 -1.87 8.62 9.40
CA LEU A 16 -1.14 9.84 9.05
C LEU A 16 -1.84 11.09 9.61
N ASP A 17 -3.16 11.17 9.49
CA ASP A 17 -3.96 12.26 10.07
C ASP A 17 -3.81 12.32 11.59
N HIS A 18 -3.84 11.17 12.25
CA HIS A 18 -3.65 11.07 13.70
C HIS A 18 -2.26 11.55 14.14
N PHE A 19 -1.20 11.13 13.44
CA PHE A 19 0.17 11.47 13.79
C PHE A 19 0.61 12.87 13.37
N GLN A 20 -0.19 13.58 12.56
CA GLN A 20 0.16 14.93 12.10
C GLN A 20 0.38 15.94 13.25
N ALA A 21 -0.26 15.72 14.40
CA ALA A 21 -0.11 16.58 15.58
C ALA A 21 0.96 16.08 16.58
N ASP A 22 1.62 14.94 16.32
CA ASP A 22 2.65 14.39 17.22
C ASP A 22 4.03 14.97 16.87
N GLU A 23 4.60 15.77 17.78
CA GLU A 23 5.91 16.41 17.59
C GLU A 23 7.08 15.42 17.39
N ARG A 24 6.90 14.15 17.76
CA ARG A 24 7.91 13.10 17.60
C ARG A 24 7.89 12.48 16.20
N VAL A 25 6.86 12.77 15.40
CA VAL A 25 6.64 12.17 14.08
C VAL A 25 6.74 13.25 13.01
N ASN A 26 7.46 12.97 11.92
CA ASN A 26 7.47 13.81 10.73
C ASN A 26 6.69 13.10 9.62
N VAL A 27 5.42 13.46 9.46
CA VAL A 27 4.52 12.86 8.45
C VAL A 27 4.97 13.13 7.01
N GLU A 28 5.70 14.22 6.75
CA GLU A 28 6.29 14.54 5.43
C GLU A 28 7.47 13.61 5.07
N ARG A 29 7.93 12.78 6.01
CA ARG A 29 8.98 11.78 5.82
C ARG A 29 8.48 10.36 6.07
N CYS A 30 7.21 10.10 5.75
CA CYS A 30 6.62 8.78 5.92
C CYS A 30 7.15 7.78 4.89
N GLY A 31 7.67 6.65 5.38
CA GLY A 31 7.97 5.47 4.58
C GLY A 31 6.93 4.37 4.84
N VAL A 32 6.54 3.64 3.79
CA VAL A 32 5.62 2.50 3.89
C VAL A 32 6.26 1.23 3.32
N THR A 33 6.02 0.10 3.98
CA THR A 33 6.49 -1.22 3.56
C THR A 33 5.41 -2.26 3.82
N GLY A 34 5.45 -3.36 3.07
CA GLY A 34 4.50 -4.44 3.24
C GLY A 34 4.93 -5.70 2.50
N ILE A 35 4.61 -6.85 3.08
CA ILE A 35 5.01 -8.17 2.60
C ILE A 35 3.80 -8.88 1.99
N SER A 36 3.98 -9.54 0.85
CA SER A 36 2.94 -10.36 0.19
C SER A 36 1.70 -9.53 -0.11
N MET A 37 0.55 -9.81 0.52
CA MET A 37 -0.64 -8.97 0.39
C MET A 37 -0.34 -7.49 0.70
N GLY A 38 0.51 -7.24 1.70
CA GLY A 38 0.92 -5.89 2.10
C GLY A 38 1.75 -5.15 1.05
N ALA A 39 2.40 -5.87 0.13
CA ALA A 39 3.11 -5.23 -0.98
C ALA A 39 2.12 -4.63 -1.99
N PHE A 40 0.95 -5.24 -2.22
CA PHE A 40 -0.12 -4.62 -3.01
C PHE A 40 -0.60 -3.32 -2.37
N SER A 41 -0.82 -3.33 -1.05
CA SER A 41 -1.19 -2.13 -0.30
C SER A 41 -0.08 -1.07 -0.34
N THR A 42 1.18 -1.48 -0.32
CA THR A 42 2.35 -0.59 -0.43
C THR A 42 2.39 0.09 -1.80
N PHE A 43 2.23 -0.66 -2.89
CA PHE A 43 2.12 -0.09 -4.24
C PHE A 43 0.91 0.83 -4.36
N TYR A 44 -0.25 0.42 -3.84
CA TYR A 44 -1.47 1.21 -3.89
C TYR A 44 -1.33 2.53 -3.11
N ALA A 45 -0.77 2.49 -1.91
CA ALA A 45 -0.50 3.68 -1.10
C ALA A 45 0.51 4.60 -1.78
N ALA A 46 1.61 4.06 -2.34
CA ALA A 46 2.59 4.86 -3.07
C ALA A 46 1.98 5.63 -4.27
N ALA A 47 0.96 5.06 -4.92
CA ALA A 47 0.29 5.69 -6.05
C ALA A 47 -0.81 6.70 -5.65
N ASN A 48 -1.38 6.61 -4.44
CA ASN A 48 -2.60 7.32 -4.07
C ASN A 48 -2.51 8.15 -2.77
N GLU A 49 -1.45 8.02 -1.98
CA GLU A 49 -1.21 8.82 -0.78
C GLU A 49 0.03 9.71 -1.02
N PRO A 50 -0.15 11.00 -1.36
CA PRO A 50 0.97 11.90 -1.68
C PRO A 50 1.92 12.14 -0.50
N ARG A 51 1.49 11.85 0.74
CA ARG A 51 2.33 11.96 1.95
C ARG A 51 3.34 10.82 2.11
N ILE A 52 3.23 9.75 1.31
CA ILE A 52 4.23 8.68 1.29
C ILE A 52 5.46 9.16 0.52
N ALA A 53 6.56 9.39 1.25
CA ALA A 53 7.83 9.82 0.70
C ALA A 53 8.67 8.66 0.13
N ALA A 54 8.46 7.44 0.65
CA ALA A 54 9.15 6.24 0.18
C ALA A 54 8.29 4.99 0.36
N ALA A 55 8.37 4.05 -0.60
CA ALA A 55 7.64 2.79 -0.54
C ALA A 55 8.57 1.60 -0.82
N VAL A 56 8.50 0.57 0.03
CA VAL A 56 9.27 -0.68 -0.10
C VAL A 56 8.32 -1.88 -0.12
N PRO A 57 7.79 -2.26 -1.29
CA PRO A 57 6.99 -3.47 -1.42
C PRO A 57 7.89 -4.71 -1.41
N ILE A 58 7.51 -5.73 -0.65
CA ILE A 58 8.31 -6.96 -0.44
C ILE A 58 7.50 -8.17 -0.90
N ILE A 59 8.08 -8.97 -1.80
CA ILE A 59 7.48 -10.21 -2.35
C ILE A 59 6.04 -10.05 -2.84
N GLY A 60 5.75 -8.94 -3.52
CA GLY A 60 4.48 -8.74 -4.23
C GLY A 60 4.69 -8.00 -5.54
N LEU A 61 3.60 -7.60 -6.19
CA LEU A 61 3.60 -7.06 -7.54
C LEU A 61 2.60 -5.90 -7.69
N PRO A 62 2.85 -4.93 -8.59
CA PRO A 62 2.01 -3.74 -8.76
C PRO A 62 0.77 -3.97 -9.64
N ALA A 63 0.66 -5.13 -10.30
CA ALA A 63 -0.32 -5.45 -11.33
C ALA A 63 -1.29 -6.55 -10.88
N PHE A 64 -2.15 -6.24 -9.91
CA PHE A 64 -3.01 -7.25 -9.29
C PHE A 64 -3.97 -7.89 -10.30
N ALA A 65 -4.60 -7.09 -11.17
CA ALA A 65 -5.61 -7.59 -12.10
C ALA A 65 -4.98 -8.56 -13.12
N GLU A 66 -3.84 -8.16 -13.67
CA GLU A 66 -3.04 -8.96 -14.61
C GLU A 66 -2.57 -10.26 -13.95
N ARG A 67 -2.10 -10.21 -12.70
CA ARG A 67 -1.71 -11.44 -11.98
C ARG A 67 -2.89 -12.40 -11.80
N TRP A 68 -4.09 -11.87 -11.57
CA TRP A 68 -5.28 -12.70 -11.42
C TRP A 68 -5.63 -13.40 -12.73
N ASP A 69 -5.55 -12.69 -13.85
CA ASP A 69 -5.75 -13.28 -15.18
C ASP A 69 -4.72 -14.37 -15.48
N ASP A 70 -3.44 -14.12 -15.17
CA ASP A 70 -2.37 -15.13 -15.28
C ASP A 70 -2.68 -16.38 -14.43
N ALA A 71 -3.19 -16.20 -13.21
CA ALA A 71 -3.51 -17.32 -12.32
C ALA A 71 -4.64 -18.20 -12.86
N LEU A 72 -5.64 -17.58 -13.50
CA LEU A 72 -6.73 -18.31 -14.15
C LEU A 72 -6.23 -19.10 -15.37
N LEU A 73 -5.31 -18.51 -16.15
CA LEU A 73 -4.68 -19.19 -17.29
C LEU A 73 -3.82 -20.37 -16.84
N GLU A 74 -2.99 -20.19 -15.80
CA GLU A 74 -2.13 -21.23 -15.23
C GLU A 74 -2.93 -22.44 -14.68
N ALA A 75 -4.17 -22.21 -14.26
CA ALA A 75 -5.05 -23.22 -13.67
C ALA A 75 -5.97 -23.93 -14.69
N SER A 76 -5.91 -23.54 -15.97
CA SER A 76 -6.74 -24.08 -17.05
C SER A 76 -6.13 -25.26 -17.82
#